data_AF-A0A660XWB3-F1
#
_entry.id   AF-A0A660XWB3-F1
#
_cell.length_a   1.000
_cell.length_b   1.000
_cell.length_c   1.000
_cell.angle_alpha   90.00
_cell.angle_beta   90.00
_cell.angle_gamma   90.00
#
_symmetry.space_group_name_H-M   'P 1'
#
loop_
_entity.id
_entity.type
_entity.pdbx_description
1 polymer ?
#
loop_
_entity_poly.entity_id
_entity_poly.type
_entity_poly.pdbx_seq_one_letter_code
_entity_poly.pdbx_strand_id
1 'polypeptide(L)' 'KFLVSNIIALGIITKLSGIVSEDAVKHAIRSRVPKGTEDINIKAFYTGIELANNWLKKNGPLN' A
#
# COMPACT_ATOMS: atom_id res chain seq x y z
N LYS A 1 -9.75 -13.74 7.72
CA LYS A 1 -10.07 -13.34 6.32
C LYS A 1 -10.85 -12.03 6.41
N PHE A 2 -10.42 -10.83 6.05
CA PHE A 2 -9.20 -10.26 5.48
C PHE A 2 -9.02 -8.88 6.14
N LEU A 3 -8.34 -8.79 7.29
CA LEU A 3 -8.29 -7.53 8.07
C LEU A 3 -7.54 -6.40 7.34
N VAL A 4 -6.67 -6.75 6.38
CA VAL A 4 -5.73 -5.81 5.76
C VAL A 4 -5.76 -5.80 4.22
N SER A 5 -6.73 -6.48 3.59
CA SER A 5 -6.79 -6.54 2.11
C SER A 5 -6.99 -5.17 1.46
N ASN A 6 -7.81 -4.32 2.06
CA ASN A 6 -7.97 -2.93 1.63
C ASN A 6 -6.64 -2.16 1.70
N ILE A 7 -5.80 -2.44 2.71
CA ILE A 7 -4.49 -1.80 2.84
C ILE A 7 -3.48 -2.35 1.82
N ILE A 8 -3.53 -3.64 1.49
CA ILE A 8 -2.76 -4.23 0.38
C ILE A 8 -3.18 -3.55 -0.94
N ALA A 9 -4.48 -3.45 -1.20
CA ALA A 9 -5.00 -2.77 -2.39
C ALA A 9 -4.57 -1.29 -2.45
N LEU A 10 -4.59 -0.61 -1.30
CA LEU A 10 -4.11 0.77 -1.19
C LEU A 10 -2.61 0.88 -1.53
N GLY A 11 -1.78 -0.06 -1.08
CA GLY A 11 -0.38 -0.15 -1.48
C GLY A 11 -0.23 -0.28 -3.00
N ILE A 12 -0.97 -1.20 -3.62
CA ILE A 12 -0.94 -1.39 -5.08
C ILE A 12 -1.31 -0.08 -5.80
N ILE A 13 -2.43 0.53 -5.44
CA ILE A 13 -2.93 1.76 -6.09
C ILE A 13 -1.97 2.92 -5.88
N THR A 14 -1.40 3.08 -4.67
CA THR A 14 -0.45 4.15 -4.38
C THR A 14 0.77 4.03 -5.28
N LYS A 15 1.35 2.83 -5.40
CA LYS A 15 2.55 2.64 -6.21
C LYS A 15 2.29 2.82 -7.69
N LEU A 16 1.19 2.26 -8.18
CA LEU A 16 0.86 2.31 -9.61
C LEU A 16 0.47 3.73 -10.04
N SER A 17 -0.35 4.43 -9.26
CA SER A 17 -0.83 5.77 -9.63
C SER A 17 0.22 6.86 -9.47
N GLY A 18 1.08 6.78 -8.47
CA GLY A 18 2.09 7.82 -8.19
C GLY A 18 1.51 9.19 -7.80
N ILE A 19 0.20 9.29 -7.55
CA ILE A 19 -0.50 10.57 -7.29
C ILE A 19 -0.17 11.14 -5.90
N VAL A 20 0.10 10.26 -4.93
CA VAL A 20 0.39 10.61 -3.53
C VAL A 20 1.68 9.90 -3.10
N SER A 21 2.50 10.56 -2.28
CA SER A 21 3.72 9.93 -1.77
C SER A 21 3.40 8.76 -0.84
N GLU A 22 4.22 7.70 -0.90
CA GLU A 22 4.10 6.54 -0.01
C GLU A 22 4.14 6.96 1.47
N ASP A 23 4.90 8.01 1.80
CA ASP A 23 5.01 8.52 3.16
C ASP A 23 3.74 9.22 3.67
N ALA A 24 3.08 10.02 2.83
CA ALA A 24 1.79 10.61 3.18
C ALA A 24 0.72 9.53 3.42
N VAL A 25 0.73 8.46 2.61
CA VAL A 25 -0.21 7.34 2.79
C VAL A 25 0.09 6.57 4.08
N LYS A 26 1.36 6.31 4.42
CA LYS A 26 1.72 5.68 5.72
C LYS A 26 1.23 6.50 6.91
N HIS A 27 1.40 7.83 6.87
CA HIS A 27 0.88 8.71 7.91
C HIS A 27 -0.64 8.61 8.01
N ALA A 28 -1.35 8.68 6.88
CA ALA A 28 -2.81 8.53 6.84
C ALA A 28 -3.29 7.17 7.39
N ILE A 29 -2.58 6.08 7.08
CA ILE A 29 -2.87 4.75 7.62
C ILE A 29 -2.75 4.77 9.15
N ARG A 30 -1.61 5.22 9.69
CA ARG A 30 -1.38 5.28 11.15
C ARG A 30 -2.43 6.11 11.87
N SER A 31 -2.92 7.19 11.27
CA SER A 31 -3.96 8.04 11.85
C SER A 31 -5.37 7.45 11.80
N ARG A 32 -5.63 6.44 10.97
CA ARG A 32 -6.99 5.93 10.71
C ARG A 32 -7.24 4.50 11.19
N VAL A 33 -6.20 3.67 11.29
CA VAL A 33 -6.36 2.27 11.71
C VAL A 33 -6.56 2.14 13.22
N PRO A 34 -7.17 1.05 13.72
CA PRO A 34 -7.30 0.82 15.15
C PRO A 34 -5.94 0.81 15.86
N LYS A 35 -5.89 1.37 17.08
CA LYS A 35 -4.69 1.31 17.92
C LYS A 35 -4.26 -0.13 18.17
N GLY A 36 -2.95 -0.38 18.13
CA GLY A 36 -2.37 -1.72 18.26
C GLY A 36 -2.38 -2.54 16.96
N THR A 37 -2.84 -1.96 15.85
CA THR A 37 -2.85 -2.61 14.52
C THR A 37 -1.99 -1.87 13.50
N GLU A 38 -1.29 -0.81 13.90
CA GLU A 38 -0.48 0.02 13.01
C GLU A 38 0.54 -0.81 12.24
N ASP A 39 1.28 -1.68 12.92
CA ASP A 39 2.33 -2.49 12.31
C ASP A 39 1.80 -3.48 11.27
N ILE A 40 0.68 -4.16 11.55
CA ILE A 40 0.10 -5.12 10.60
C ILE A 40 -0.46 -4.41 9.36
N ASN A 41 -1.02 -3.21 9.52
CA ASN A 41 -1.49 -2.40 8.40
C ASN A 41 -0.32 -1.81 7.59
N ILE A 42 0.75 -1.33 8.24
CA ILE A 42 1.94 -0.85 7.51
C ILE A 42 2.62 -1.98 6.74
N LYS A 43 2.75 -3.17 7.32
CA LYS A 43 3.26 -4.36 6.60
C LYS A 43 2.39 -4.69 5.39
N ALA A 44 1.07 -4.68 5.54
CA ALA A 44 0.14 -4.92 4.45
C ALA A 44 0.26 -3.87 3.31
N PHE A 45 0.47 -2.61 3.66
CA PHE A 45 0.67 -1.55 2.68
C PHE A 45 1.92 -1.82 1.85
N TYR A 46 3.04 -2.15 2.51
CA TYR A 46 4.27 -2.52 1.82
C TYR A 46 4.15 -3.80 0.99
N THR A 47 3.37 -4.79 1.42
CA THR A 47 3.05 -5.96 0.58
C THR A 47 2.37 -5.52 -0.73
N GLY A 48 1.44 -4.56 -0.67
CA GLY A 48 0.83 -3.98 -1.86
C GLY A 48 1.82 -3.26 -2.77
N ILE A 49 2.72 -2.45 -2.19
CA ILE A 49 3.79 -1.77 -2.91
C ILE A 49 4.71 -2.78 -3.64
N GLU A 50 5.10 -3.86 -2.97
CA GLU A 50 5.94 -4.92 -3.53
C GLU A 50 5.25 -5.62 -4.71
N LEU A 51 3.97 -5.96 -4.57
CA LEU A 51 3.18 -6.55 -5.66
C LEU A 51 3.12 -5.63 -6.88
N ALA A 52 2.90 -4.33 -6.68
CA ALA A 52 2.91 -3.34 -7.75
C ALA A 52 4.29 -3.19 -8.39
N ASN A 53 5.38 -3.17 -7.60
CA ASN A 53 6.74 -3.14 -8.13
C ASN A 53 7.06 -4.36 -9.01
N ASN A 54 6.66 -5.56 -8.55
CA ASN A 54 6.83 -6.78 -9.32
C ASN A 54 6.01 -6.75 -10.62
N TRP A 55 4.81 -6.19 -10.58
CA TRP A 55 3.99 -5.96 -11.76
C TRP A 55 4.65 -4.97 -12.73
N LEU A 56 5.16 -3.83 -12.26
CA LEU A 56 5.85 -2.83 -13.09
C LEU A 56 7.11 -3.40 -13.74
N LYS A 57 7.91 -4.19 -13.01
CA LYS A 57 9.08 -4.88 -13.57
C LYS A 57 8.71 -5.82 -14.72
N LYS A 58 7.53 -6.43 -14.67
CA LYS A 58 7.04 -7.38 -15.67
C LYS A 58 6.35 -6.71 -16.87
N ASN A 59 5.64 -5.61 -16.64
CA ASN A 59 4.73 -5.02 -17.64
C ASN A 59 5.16 -3.64 -18.14
N GLY A 60 6.16 -3.01 -17.53
CA GLY A 60 6.53 -1.62 -17.80
C GLY A 60 5.67 -0.62 -17.03
N PRO A 61 5.91 0.70 -17.21
CA PRO A 61 5.12 1.76 -16.57
C PRO A 61 3.67 1.76 -17.07
N LEU A 62 2.75 2.29 -16.26
CA LEU A 62 1.42 2.64 -16.74
C LEU A 62 1.56 3.78 -17.74
N ASN A 63 1.33 3.44 -19.01
CA ASN A 63 1.33 4.30 -20.17
C ASN A 63 0.00 5.05 -20.33
#